data_AF-A0A6J4K354-F1
#
_entry.id   AF-A0A6J4K354-F1
#
_cell.length_a   1.000
_cell.length_b   1.000
_cell.length_c   1.000
_cell.angle_alpha   90.00
_cell.angle_beta   90.00
_cell.angle_gamma   90.00
#
_symmetry.space_group_name_H-M   'P 1'
#
loop_
_entity.id
_entity.type
_entity.pdbx_description
1 polymer ?
#
loop_
_entity_poly.entity_id
_entity_poly.type
_entity_poly.pdbx_seq_one_letter_code
_entity_poly.pdbx_strand_id
1 'polypeptide(L)'
;MPGLEAMAAGAVVVTPDAGGNMAYCVFGTNCLEVGLDDAAGYVEALEGLRSVDAGEVERFRSNGYATVGRHTLEHERERFGEFMGRLTDHLDRLGPGRKPAREGAGRRLDMSALRPDDIPRRSGQGPAWKS
;
A
#
# COMPACT_ATOMS: atom_id res chain seq x y z
N MET A 1 8.84 8.85 5.38
CA MET A 1 8.64 8.00 4.19
C MET A 1 9.95 8.02 3.39
N PRO A 2 10.84 7.04 3.57
CA PRO A 2 12.23 7.15 3.12
C PRO A 2 12.40 7.44 1.61
N GLY A 3 11.57 6.84 0.76
CA GLY A 3 11.63 7.09 -0.69
C GLY A 3 11.22 8.52 -1.08
N LEU A 4 10.20 9.09 -0.45
CA LEU A 4 9.79 10.48 -0.69
C LEU A 4 10.84 11.48 -0.20
N GLU A 5 11.48 11.20 0.93
CA GLU A 5 12.59 12.01 1.46
C GLU A 5 13.78 12.01 0.49
N ALA A 6 14.13 10.83 -0.06
CA ALA A 6 15.17 10.71 -1.07
C ALA A 6 14.83 11.46 -2.37
N MET A 7 13.58 11.35 -2.86
CA MET A 7 13.11 12.11 -4.03
C MET A 7 13.17 13.62 -3.78
N ALA A 8 12.77 14.08 -2.58
CA ALA A 8 12.82 15.49 -2.22
C ALA A 8 14.27 16.03 -2.18
N ALA A 9 15.23 15.18 -1.80
CA ALA A 9 16.66 15.50 -1.89
C ALA A 9 17.23 15.44 -3.31
N GLY A 10 16.42 15.04 -4.30
CA GLY A 10 16.84 14.89 -5.70
C GLY A 10 17.71 13.65 -5.93
N ALA A 11 17.59 12.62 -5.09
CA ALA A 11 18.23 11.33 -5.32
C ALA A 11 17.38 10.45 -6.24
N VAL A 12 18.03 9.63 -7.07
CA VAL A 12 17.35 8.54 -7.77
C VAL A 12 17.05 7.43 -6.77
N VAL A 13 15.80 6.96 -6.74
CA VAL A 13 15.37 5.90 -5.82
C VAL A 13 15.48 4.55 -6.52
N VAL A 14 16.18 3.60 -5.88
CA VAL A 14 16.22 2.19 -6.27
C VAL A 14 15.54 1.41 -5.16
N THR A 15 14.48 0.67 -5.47
CA THR A 15 13.61 0.08 -4.46
C THR A 15 12.84 -1.12 -5.02
N PRO A 16 12.51 -2.13 -4.21
CA PRO A 16 11.69 -3.25 -4.67
C PRO A 16 10.21 -2.90 -4.56
N ASP A 17 9.33 -3.75 -5.09
CA ASP A 17 7.93 -3.69 -4.67
C ASP A 17 7.83 -4.21 -3.23
N ALA A 18 7.69 -3.28 -2.29
CA ALA A 18 7.51 -3.55 -0.86
C ALA A 18 6.10 -3.16 -0.38
N GLY A 19 5.18 -2.89 -1.30
CA GLY A 19 3.82 -2.42 -1.03
C GLY A 19 3.72 -0.98 -0.51
N GLY A 20 4.42 -0.65 0.58
CA GLY A 20 4.32 0.67 1.23
C GLY A 20 4.87 1.83 0.38
N ASN A 21 5.86 1.56 -0.46
CA ASN A 21 6.42 2.52 -1.40
C ASN A 21 5.55 2.71 -2.65
N MET A 22 4.67 1.77 -2.97
CA MET A 22 3.84 1.81 -4.18
C MET A 22 2.77 2.91 -4.17
N ALA A 23 2.55 3.55 -3.02
CA ALA A 23 1.72 4.76 -2.94
C ALA A 23 2.33 5.97 -3.68
N TYR A 24 3.65 5.96 -3.94
CA TYR A 24 4.36 7.08 -4.56
C TYR A 24 5.44 6.66 -5.58
N CYS A 25 5.95 5.42 -5.50
CA CYS A 25 6.89 4.86 -6.46
C CYS A 25 6.17 4.35 -7.71
N VAL A 26 6.64 4.81 -8.87
CA VAL A 26 6.21 4.35 -10.19
C VAL A 26 7.48 3.94 -10.94
N PHE A 27 7.66 2.63 -11.08
CA PHE A 27 8.85 2.05 -11.69
C PHE A 27 9.09 2.58 -13.12
N GLY A 28 10.35 2.88 -13.42
CA GLY A 28 10.78 3.50 -14.68
C GLY A 28 10.42 4.99 -14.82
N THR A 29 9.55 5.52 -13.95
CA THR A 29 9.14 6.94 -13.99
C THR A 29 9.92 7.75 -12.97
N ASN A 30 9.79 7.44 -11.67
CA ASN A 30 10.44 8.20 -10.59
C ASN A 30 11.35 7.34 -9.69
N CYS A 31 11.41 6.04 -9.95
CA CYS A 31 12.29 5.09 -9.27
C CYS A 31 12.63 3.90 -10.18
N LEU A 32 13.70 3.19 -9.86
CA LEU A 32 14.09 1.93 -10.47
C LEU A 32 13.60 0.76 -9.62
N GLU A 33 13.07 -0.26 -10.30
CA GLU A 33 12.64 -1.51 -9.69
C GLU A 33 13.82 -2.46 -9.52
N VAL A 34 13.86 -3.18 -8.40
CA VAL A 34 14.76 -4.30 -8.14
C VAL A 34 14.00 -5.40 -7.39
N GLY A 35 14.52 -6.63 -7.39
CA GLY A 35 13.90 -7.71 -6.62
C GLY A 35 13.96 -7.45 -5.10
N LEU A 36 12.92 -7.86 -4.37
CA LEU A 36 12.99 -7.92 -2.91
C LEU A 36 14.06 -8.95 -2.51
N ASP A 37 14.93 -8.59 -1.58
CA ASP A 37 16.08 -9.40 -1.14
C ASP A 37 17.09 -9.78 -2.26
N ASP A 38 17.05 -9.10 -3.41
CA ASP A 38 17.95 -9.33 -4.53
C ASP A 38 19.17 -8.40 -4.52
N ALA A 39 20.15 -8.73 -3.69
CA ALA A 39 21.37 -7.93 -3.56
C ALA A 39 22.13 -7.77 -4.89
N ALA A 40 22.09 -8.77 -5.77
CA ALA A 40 22.75 -8.68 -7.08
C ALA A 40 22.04 -7.66 -7.98
N GLY A 41 20.70 -7.68 -8.01
CA GLY A 41 19.90 -6.70 -8.74
C GLY A 41 20.15 -5.26 -8.27
N TYR A 42 20.35 -5.03 -6.96
CA TYR A 42 20.75 -3.70 -6.47
C TYR A 42 22.12 -3.25 -7.00
N VAL A 43 23.10 -4.15 -7.03
CA VAL A 43 24.44 -3.84 -7.57
C VAL A 43 24.33 -3.51 -9.06
N GLU A 44 23.63 -4.34 -9.84
CA GLU A 44 23.41 -4.11 -11.27
C GLU A 44 22.71 -2.77 -11.55
N ALA A 45 21.68 -2.43 -10.77
CA ALA A 45 20.97 -1.15 -10.90
C ALA A 45 21.90 0.05 -10.62
N LEU A 46 22.75 -0.03 -9.60
CA LEU A 46 23.71 1.02 -9.27
C LEU A 46 24.81 1.14 -10.33
N GLU A 47 25.31 0.03 -10.87
CA GLU A 47 26.27 0.03 -11.98
C GLU A 47 25.66 0.62 -13.26
N GLY A 48 24.40 0.28 -13.55
CA GLY A 48 23.63 0.88 -14.63
C GLY A 48 23.53 2.39 -14.48
N LEU A 49 23.20 2.88 -13.28
CA LEU A 49 23.12 4.31 -12.97
C LEU A 49 24.45 5.06 -13.11
N ARG A 50 25.60 4.38 -12.98
CA ARG A 50 26.90 5.01 -13.26
C ARG A 50 27.15 5.25 -14.74
N SER A 51 26.39 4.57 -15.60
CA SER A 51 26.57 4.56 -17.05
C SER A 51 25.49 5.35 -17.81
N VAL A 52 24.40 5.74 -17.16
CA VAL A 52 23.36 6.57 -17.77
C VAL A 52 23.83 8.01 -17.96
N ASP A 53 23.28 8.69 -18.96
CA ASP A 53 23.55 10.10 -19.18
C ASP A 53 22.86 11.00 -18.13
N ALA A 54 23.32 12.25 -18.07
CA ALA A 54 22.80 13.23 -17.13
C ALA A 54 21.32 13.59 -17.39
N GLY A 55 20.83 13.44 -18.62
CA GLY A 55 19.44 13.71 -18.98
C GLY A 55 18.50 12.67 -18.37
N GLU A 56 18.89 11.41 -18.37
CA GLU A 56 18.12 10.33 -17.73
C GLU A 56 18.07 10.51 -16.20
N VAL A 57 19.19 10.89 -15.58
CA VAL A 57 19.22 11.23 -14.14
C VAL A 57 18.29 12.41 -13.84
N GLU A 58 18.34 13.47 -14.66
CA GLU A 58 17.49 14.65 -14.48
C GLU A 58 16.01 14.31 -14.69
N ARG A 59 15.68 13.38 -15.59
CA ARG A 59 14.32 12.87 -15.78
C ARG A 59 13.80 12.23 -14.49
N PHE A 60 14.58 11.34 -13.87
CA PHE A 60 14.19 10.73 -12.59
C PHE A 60 14.03 11.77 -11.48
N ARG A 61 14.94 12.76 -11.39
CA ARG A 61 14.86 13.84 -10.40
C ARG A 61 13.61 14.69 -10.58
N SER A 62 13.34 15.15 -11.79
CA SER A 62 12.17 15.96 -12.14
C SER A 62 10.87 15.22 -11.82
N ASN A 63 10.79 13.93 -12.16
CA ASN A 63 9.64 13.09 -11.81
C ASN A 63 9.52 12.87 -10.29
N GLY A 64 10.63 12.70 -9.58
CA GLY A 64 10.67 12.61 -8.13
C GLY A 64 10.09 13.87 -7.46
N TYR A 65 10.51 15.06 -7.89
CA TYR A 65 9.96 16.33 -7.38
C TYR A 65 8.46 16.48 -7.67
N ALA A 66 8.02 16.10 -8.88
CA ALA A 66 6.61 16.13 -9.24
C ALA A 66 5.77 15.18 -8.35
N THR A 67 6.31 14.02 -7.98
CA THR A 67 5.68 13.11 -7.01
C THR A 67 5.65 13.73 -5.62
N VAL A 68 6.77 14.23 -5.10
CA VAL A 68 6.85 14.86 -3.77
C VAL A 68 5.83 15.99 -3.62
N GLY A 69 5.61 16.79 -4.67
CA GLY A 69 4.60 17.85 -4.66
C GLY A 69 3.15 17.38 -4.42
N ARG A 70 2.86 16.08 -4.57
CA ARG A 70 1.56 15.46 -4.28
C ARG A 70 1.45 14.88 -2.87
N HIS A 71 2.57 14.76 -2.18
CA HIS A 71 2.69 14.16 -0.84
C HIS A 71 3.22 15.17 0.19
N THR A 72 2.82 16.43 0.05
CA THR A 72 3.16 17.48 1.02
C THR A 72 2.27 17.38 2.26
N LEU A 73 2.79 17.82 3.41
CA LEU A 73 2.01 17.87 4.65
C LEU A 73 0.78 18.77 4.52
N GLU A 74 0.90 19.85 3.75
CA GLU A 74 -0.21 20.73 3.42
C GLU A 74 -1.32 19.96 2.69
N HIS A 75 -0.98 19.16 1.68
CA HIS A 75 -1.94 18.36 0.94
C HIS A 75 -2.56 17.26 1.81
N GLU A 76 -1.75 16.58 2.63
CA GLU A 76 -2.24 15.57 3.57
C GLU A 76 -3.21 16.17 4.59
N ARG A 77 -2.89 17.36 5.13
CA ARG A 77 -3.76 18.08 6.07
C ARG A 77 -5.11 18.43 5.44
N GLU A 78 -5.11 18.95 4.22
CA GLU A 78 -6.33 19.30 3.50
C GLU A 78 -7.22 18.06 3.27
N ARG A 79 -6.65 16.99 2.72
CA ARG A 79 -7.36 15.74 2.43
C ARG A 79 -7.90 15.07 3.69
N PHE A 80 -7.09 15.03 4.73
CA PHE A 80 -7.48 14.49 6.02
C PHE A 80 -8.60 15.31 6.65
N GLY A 81 -8.52 16.64 6.59
CA GLY A 81 -9.57 17.54 7.05
C GLY A 81 -10.89 17.31 6.33
N GLU A 82 -10.88 17.21 5.00
CA GLU A 82 -12.07 16.89 4.19
C GLU A 82 -12.68 15.54 4.61
N PHE A 83 -11.84 14.53 4.82
CA PHE A 83 -12.30 13.22 5.27
C PHE A 83 -12.95 13.30 6.66
N MET A 84 -12.32 13.98 7.62
CA MET A 84 -12.87 14.14 8.97
C MET A 84 -14.19 14.91 8.97
N GLY A 85 -14.34 15.92 8.11
CA GLY A 85 -15.60 16.62 7.90
C GLY A 85 -16.71 15.68 7.43
N ARG A 86 -16.45 14.91 6.36
CA ARG A 86 -17.42 13.91 5.85
C ARG A 86 -17.78 12.84 6.88
N LEU A 87 -16.79 12.39 7.67
CA LEU A 87 -17.01 11.40 8.71
C LEU A 87 -17.91 11.96 9.82
N THR A 88 -17.62 13.18 10.27
CA THR A 88 -18.42 13.87 11.29
C THR A 88 -19.86 14.06 10.80
N ASP A 89 -20.04 14.60 9.59
CA ASP A 89 -21.35 14.75 8.97
C ASP A 89 -22.12 13.42 8.89
N HIS A 90 -21.42 12.32 8.56
CA HIS A 90 -22.03 11.01 8.49
C HIS A 90 -22.47 10.50 9.87
N LEU A 91 -21.64 10.69 10.89
CA LEU A 91 -21.94 10.29 12.26
C LEU A 91 -23.09 11.11 12.85
N ASP A 92 -23.14 12.41 12.59
CA ASP A 92 -24.23 13.29 13.03
C ASP A 92 -25.57 12.86 12.42
N ARG A 93 -25.58 12.47 11.13
CA ARG A 93 -26.77 11.93 10.46
C ARG A 93 -27.24 10.59 11.02
N LEU A 94 -26.33 9.77 11.56
CA LEU A 94 -26.69 8.50 12.20
C LEU A 94 -27.34 8.71 13.58
N GLY A 95 -27.11 9.88 14.20
CA GLY A 95 -27.64 10.28 15.50
C GLY A 95 -27.10 9.42 16.67
N PRO A 96 -27.22 9.88 17.92
CA PRO A 96 -26.94 9.05 19.08
C PRO A 96 -28.07 8.01 19.24
N GLY A 97 -27.94 6.83 18.63
CA GLY A 97 -28.90 5.76 18.89
C GLY A 97 -29.09 4.67 17.84
N ARG A 98 -28.45 4.72 16.67
CA ARG A 98 -28.57 3.59 15.73
C ARG A 98 -27.62 2.46 16.13
N LYS A 99 -28.04 1.63 17.10
CA LYS A 99 -27.56 0.24 17.15
C LYS A 99 -27.82 -0.34 15.76
N PRO A 100 -26.84 -1.00 15.11
CA PRO A 100 -27.18 -1.81 13.94
C PRO A 100 -28.34 -2.70 14.36
N ALA A 101 -29.41 -2.69 13.57
CA ALA A 101 -30.51 -3.60 13.81
C ALA A 101 -29.88 -4.99 13.91
N ARG A 102 -29.94 -5.60 15.11
CA ARG A 102 -29.72 -7.03 15.22
C ARG A 102 -30.89 -7.64 14.47
N GLU A 103 -30.71 -7.88 13.17
CA GLU A 103 -31.57 -8.78 12.44
C GLU A 103 -31.54 -10.12 13.17
N GLY A 104 -32.69 -10.48 13.75
CA GLY A 104 -33.01 -11.84 14.14
C GLY A 104 -32.28 -12.35 15.38
N ALA A 105 -32.85 -12.08 16.56
CA ALA A 105 -32.88 -13.11 17.57
C ALA A 105 -33.55 -14.37 16.99
N GLY A 106 -32.85 -15.50 17.04
CA GLY A 106 -33.45 -16.83 16.99
C GLY A 106 -33.68 -17.43 15.61
N ARG A 107 -32.60 -17.91 14.97
CA ARG A 107 -32.66 -19.26 14.38
C ARG A 107 -31.77 -20.16 15.21
N ARG A 108 -32.37 -21.06 15.99
CA ARG A 108 -31.68 -22.30 16.36
C ARG A 108 -31.23 -22.92 15.05
N LEU A 109 -29.94 -23.14 14.88
CA LEU A 109 -29.46 -24.09 13.89
C LEU A 109 -29.98 -25.45 14.35
N ASP A 110 -30.93 -25.99 13.59
CA ASP A 110 -31.28 -27.39 13.69
C ASP A 110 -30.09 -28.20 13.18
N MET A 111 -29.29 -28.70 14.11
CA MET A 111 -28.13 -29.56 13.86
C MET A 111 -28.50 -30.89 13.20
N SER A 112 -29.78 -31.25 13.10
CA SER A 112 -30.22 -32.48 12.42
C SER A 112 -30.27 -32.36 10.89
N ALA A 113 -30.11 -31.15 10.35
CA ALA A 113 -30.15 -30.91 8.91
C ALA A 113 -28.78 -30.84 8.21
N LEU A 114 -27.66 -30.92 8.96
CA LEU A 114 -26.32 -30.97 8.38
C LEU A 114 -26.01 -32.39 7.89
N ARG A 115 -25.98 -32.60 6.57
CA ARG A 115 -25.43 -33.84 6.03
C ARG A 115 -23.90 -33.82 6.17
N PRO A 116 -23.26 -34.97 6.41
CA PRO A 116 -21.80 -35.05 6.56
C PRO A 116 -21.00 -34.45 5.38
N ASP A 117 -21.64 -34.34 4.21
CA ASP A 117 -21.03 -33.83 2.97
C ASP A 117 -20.97 -32.30 2.90
N ASP A 118 -21.67 -31.56 3.78
CA ASP A 118 -21.69 -30.09 3.79
C ASP A 118 -20.53 -29.45 4.58
N ILE A 119 -19.61 -30.27 5.13
CA ILE A 119 -18.40 -29.80 5.79
C ILE A 119 -17.31 -29.57 4.74
N PRO A 120 -16.84 -28.33 4.51
CA PRO A 120 -15.73 -28.08 3.59
C PRO A 120 -14.48 -28.79 4.10
N ARG A 121 -13.97 -29.76 3.33
CA ARG A 121 -12.67 -30.36 3.61
C ARG A 121 -11.60 -29.26 3.54
N ARG A 122 -10.84 -29.07 4.61
CA ARG A 122 -9.63 -28.23 4.61
C ARG A 122 -8.67 -28.79 3.55
N SER A 123 -8.64 -28.15 2.38
CA SER A 123 -7.56 -28.29 1.42
C SER A 123 -6.39 -27.42 1.86
N GLY A 124 -5.20 -28.02 1.97
CA GLY A 124 -3.95 -27.28 1.93
C GLY A 124 -3.22 -27.17 3.26
N GLN A 125 -2.13 -27.92 3.35
CA GLN A 125 -1.11 -27.88 4.39
C GLN A 125 -0.40 -26.52 4.39
N GLY A 126 -0.21 -25.94 5.58
CA GLY A 126 0.69 -24.80 5.75
C GLY A 126 2.16 -25.23 5.60
N PRO A 127 3.07 -24.32 5.18
CA PRO A 127 4.48 -24.67 5.07
C PRO A 127 5.09 -24.89 6.45
N ALA A 128 5.84 -25.99 6.57
CA ALA A 128 6.64 -26.33 7.73
C ALA A 128 7.88 -25.43 7.78
N TRP A 129 8.00 -24.63 8.83
CA TRP A 129 9.24 -23.96 9.18
C TRP A 129 10.14 -24.99 9.88
N LYS A 130 11.33 -25.25 9.33
CA LYS A 130 12.42 -25.93 10.04
C LYS A 130 13.63 -24.99 10.06
N SER A 131 14.14 -24.84 11.27
CA SER A 131 15.34 -24.12 11.71
C SER A 131 16.63 -24.60 11.06
#